data_AF-K6WXL9-F1
#
_entry.id   AF-K6WXL9-F1
#
_cell.length_a   1.000
_cell.length_b   1.000
_cell.length_c   1.000
_cell.angle_alpha   90.00
_cell.angle_beta   90.00
_cell.angle_gamma   90.00
#
_symmetry.space_group_name_H-M   'P 1'
#
loop_
_entity.id
_entity.type
_entity.pdbx_description
1 polymer ?
#
loop_
_entity_poly.entity_id
_entity_poly.type
_entity_poly.pdbx_seq_one_letter_code
_entity_poly.pdbx_strand_id
1 'polypeptide(L)'
;MTEFDGVLKGHYFIGWDLGGWNCSKNRNSRDAIVILDSQGQIVGLPCRGNLSSIIHESPDQPSFIQAMFTLCKTEYLHGKVTLAIHTPLGFSDGFRTLLDGKYIDGETPSALNPYLFRETEQFLAGWGYTPLSSIKDMIGSQATKGMHVVAKFAANILQTGVWQDENLTIIEAYPSPCAYSEVIFSMQK
;
A
#
# COMPACT_ATOMS: atom_id res chain seq x y z
N MET A 1 3.27 -19.28 40.64
CA MET A 1 2.01 -19.24 39.88
C MET A 1 2.15 -18.07 38.94
N THR A 2 2.57 -18.34 37.71
CA THR A 2 2.88 -17.33 36.70
C THR A 2 1.56 -16.80 36.13
N GLU A 3 1.22 -15.56 36.46
CA GLU A 3 0.22 -14.81 35.72
C GLU A 3 0.77 -14.60 34.29
N PHE A 4 0.21 -15.36 33.35
CA PHE A 4 0.22 -14.96 31.96
C PHE A 4 -0.66 -13.72 31.87
N ASP A 5 -0.04 -12.54 31.92
CA ASP A 5 -0.68 -11.31 31.46
C ASP A 5 -0.98 -11.50 29.97
N GLY A 6 -2.21 -11.95 29.70
CA GLY A 6 -2.80 -11.94 28.37
C GLY A 6 -2.99 -10.50 27.95
N VAL A 7 -1.92 -9.82 27.55
CA VAL A 7 -1.99 -8.57 26.80
C VAL A 7 -2.87 -8.87 25.60
N LEU A 8 -4.07 -8.28 25.58
CA LEU A 8 -4.95 -8.35 24.43
C LEU A 8 -4.12 -7.98 23.20
N LYS A 9 -3.91 -8.93 22.29
CA LYS A 9 -3.24 -8.66 21.02
C LYS A 9 -4.04 -7.57 20.31
N GLY A 10 -3.51 -6.35 20.26
CA GLY A 10 -4.16 -5.23 19.61
C GLY A 10 -4.31 -5.48 18.11
N HIS A 11 -5.23 -4.78 17.45
CA HIS A 11 -5.26 -4.69 16.00
C HIS A 11 -4.97 -3.25 15.61
N TYR A 12 -3.94 -3.06 14.80
CA TYR A 12 -3.54 -1.75 14.29
C TYR A 12 -3.78 -1.66 12.79
N PHE A 13 -4.12 -0.45 12.32
CA PHE A 13 -4.28 -0.13 10.91
C PHE A 13 -3.23 0.90 10.51
N ILE A 14 -2.44 0.59 9.48
CA ILE A 14 -1.39 1.48 8.98
C ILE A 14 -1.82 1.95 7.60
N GLY A 15 -2.01 3.26 7.43
CA GLY A 15 -2.16 3.89 6.12
C GLY A 15 -0.81 4.36 5.62
N TRP A 16 -0.45 4.01 4.39
CA TRP A 16 0.81 4.40 3.77
C TRP A 16 0.59 5.02 2.39
N ASP A 17 0.77 6.34 2.29
CA ASP A 17 0.94 7.05 1.02
C ASP A 17 2.37 6.89 0.55
N LEU A 18 2.55 6.18 -0.56
CA LEU A 18 3.82 5.57 -0.89
C LEU A 18 4.67 6.48 -1.78
N GLY A 19 5.89 6.76 -1.31
CA GLY A 19 6.91 7.49 -2.06
C GLY A 19 7.79 6.57 -2.90
N GLY A 20 8.45 7.10 -3.93
CA GLY A 20 9.39 6.32 -4.73
C GLY A 20 10.62 5.82 -3.94
N TRP A 21 11.41 4.92 -4.51
CA TRP A 21 12.59 4.34 -3.86
C TRP A 21 13.60 5.38 -3.34
N ASN A 22 13.85 6.44 -4.13
CA ASN A 22 14.86 7.47 -3.84
C ASN A 22 14.23 8.82 -3.50
N CYS A 23 13.10 8.82 -2.78
CA CYS A 23 12.33 10.02 -2.48
C CYS A 23 12.96 11.01 -1.50
N SER A 24 14.12 10.70 -0.91
CA SER A 24 14.80 11.57 0.06
C SER A 24 15.06 12.98 -0.49
N LYS A 25 15.39 13.09 -1.78
CA LYS A 25 15.69 14.33 -2.50
C LYS A 25 14.44 15.04 -3.06
N ASN A 26 13.30 14.37 -3.16
CA ASN A 26 12.07 14.95 -3.69
C ASN A 26 11.06 15.18 -2.55
N ARG A 27 10.89 16.43 -2.12
CA ARG A 27 9.95 16.81 -1.05
C ARG A 27 8.48 16.47 -1.35
N ASN A 28 8.12 16.24 -2.61
CA ASN A 28 6.75 15.99 -3.04
C ASN A 28 6.41 14.50 -3.20
N SER A 29 7.39 13.60 -3.14
CA SER A 29 7.17 12.15 -3.37
C SER A 29 7.66 11.29 -2.21
N ARG A 30 7.59 11.81 -0.98
CA ARG A 30 8.00 11.08 0.23
C ARG A 30 6.92 10.13 0.69
N ASP A 31 7.34 9.06 1.34
CA ASP A 31 6.43 8.19 2.06
C ASP A 31 5.75 8.99 3.19
N ALA A 32 4.46 8.79 3.39
CA ALA A 32 3.71 9.29 4.54
C ALA A 32 2.92 8.17 5.21
N ILE A 33 3.02 8.06 6.53
CA ILE A 33 2.45 6.95 7.30
C ILE A 33 1.65 7.47 8.48
N VAL A 34 0.50 6.84 8.71
CA VAL A 34 -0.33 7.03 9.90
C VAL A 34 -0.67 5.65 10.47
N ILE A 35 -0.67 5.52 11.79
CA ILE A 35 -1.07 4.30 12.50
C ILE A 35 -2.32 4.62 13.30
N LEU A 36 -3.32 3.75 13.21
CA LEU A 36 -4.54 3.78 13.99
C LEU A 36 -4.63 2.53 14.89
N ASP A 37 -5.24 2.67 16.05
CA ASP A 37 -5.66 1.54 16.88
C ASP A 37 -7.01 0.95 16.42
N SER A 38 -7.51 -0.03 17.16
CA SER A 38 -8.79 -0.69 16.90
C SER A 38 -10.02 0.22 17.04
N GLN A 39 -9.86 1.39 17.67
CA GLN A 39 -10.87 2.41 17.86
C GLN A 39 -10.77 3.52 16.79
N GLY A 40 -9.85 3.37 15.83
CA GLY A 40 -9.58 4.35 14.78
C GLY A 40 -8.86 5.60 15.29
N GLN A 41 -8.29 5.58 16.50
CA GLN A 41 -7.54 6.70 17.05
C GLN A 41 -6.09 6.64 16.56
N ILE A 42 -5.50 7.79 16.27
CA ILE A 42 -4.09 7.88 15.87
C ILE A 42 -3.18 7.46 17.03
N VAL A 43 -2.26 6.54 16.76
CA VAL A 43 -1.22 6.09 17.70
C VAL A 43 0.13 6.58 17.23
N GLY A 44 0.89 7.22 18.14
CA GLY A 44 2.16 7.86 17.81
C GLY A 44 1.98 9.15 17.01
N LEU A 45 2.98 9.48 16.20
CA LEU A 45 3.02 10.67 15.36
C LEU A 45 3.02 10.26 13.88
N PRO A 46 2.16 10.85 13.03
CA PRO A 46 2.26 10.73 11.59
C PRO A 46 3.68 11.04 11.11
N CYS A 47 4.24 10.19 10.25
CA CYS A 47 5.62 10.33 9.80
C CYS A 47 5.70 10.59 8.30
N ARG A 48 6.74 11.31 7.88
CA ARG A 48 7.03 11.57 6.46
C ARG A 48 8.52 11.40 6.17
N GLY A 49 8.89 10.53 5.23
CA GLY A 49 10.28 10.14 5.05
C GLY A 49 10.55 9.28 3.82
N ASN A 50 11.65 8.52 3.87
CA ASN A 50 11.97 7.48 2.90
C ASN A 50 12.10 6.15 3.62
N LEU A 51 11.28 5.17 3.25
CA LEU A 51 11.23 3.84 3.85
C LEU A 51 12.20 2.84 3.23
N SER A 52 12.92 3.18 2.16
CA SER A 52 13.74 2.21 1.42
C SER A 52 14.79 1.51 2.29
N SER A 53 15.43 2.21 3.24
CA SER A 53 16.38 1.56 4.16
C SER A 53 15.67 0.56 5.07
N ILE A 54 14.55 0.95 5.68
CA ILE A 54 13.74 0.08 6.55
C ILE A 54 13.29 -1.16 5.81
N ILE A 55 12.81 -1.03 4.57
CA ILE A 55 12.38 -2.15 3.75
C ILE A 55 13.54 -3.12 3.48
N HIS A 56 14.72 -2.59 3.13
CA HIS A 56 15.89 -3.43 2.85
C HIS A 56 16.46 -4.09 4.11
N GLU A 57 16.62 -3.34 5.19
CA GLU A 57 17.30 -3.74 6.42
C GLU A 57 16.44 -4.66 7.31
N SER A 58 15.11 -4.58 7.21
CA SER A 58 14.23 -5.47 7.97
C SER A 58 14.34 -6.90 7.43
N PRO A 59 14.82 -7.88 8.21
CA PRO A 59 15.00 -9.25 7.74
C PRO A 59 13.68 -10.01 7.63
N ASP A 60 12.68 -9.63 8.43
CA ASP A 60 11.42 -10.33 8.57
C ASP A 60 10.26 -9.35 8.85
N GLN A 61 9.05 -9.92 8.87
CA GLN A 61 7.81 -9.19 9.08
C GLN A 61 7.72 -8.51 10.45
N PRO A 62 8.04 -9.15 11.59
CA PRO A 62 8.05 -8.48 12.90
C PRO A 62 8.99 -7.28 12.95
N SER A 63 10.21 -7.39 12.41
CA SER A 63 11.19 -6.31 12.37
C SER A 63 10.71 -5.14 11.52
N PHE A 64 10.08 -5.43 10.38
CA PHE A 64 9.48 -4.40 9.53
C PHE A 64 8.36 -3.64 10.25
N ILE A 65 7.43 -4.35 10.91
CA ILE A 65 6.35 -3.71 11.67
C ILE A 65 6.93 -2.86 12.80
N GLN A 66 7.88 -3.38 13.58
CA GLN A 66 8.52 -2.62 14.66
C GLN A 66 9.18 -1.34 14.16
N ALA A 67 9.87 -1.39 13.01
CA ALA A 67 10.49 -0.23 12.39
C ALA A 67 9.46 0.84 11.96
N MET A 68 8.29 0.42 11.45
CA MET A 68 7.18 1.32 11.08
C MET A 68 6.64 2.07 12.31
N PHE A 69 6.44 1.38 13.43
CA PHE A 69 6.00 2.02 14.69
C PHE A 69 7.07 2.98 15.22
N THR A 70 8.35 2.60 15.13
CA THR A 70 9.48 3.42 15.55
C THR A 70 9.57 4.72 14.73
N LEU A 71 9.31 4.67 13.41
CA LEU A 71 9.20 5.86 12.56
C LEU A 71 8.13 6.82 13.08
N CYS A 72 7.01 6.27 13.53
CA CYS A 72 5.88 7.01 14.09
C CYS A 72 6.07 7.33 15.59
N LYS A 73 7.29 7.20 16.14
CA LYS A 73 7.62 7.55 17.53
C LYS A 73 6.75 6.85 18.57
N THR A 74 6.40 5.59 18.31
CA THR A 74 5.62 4.74 19.20
C THR A 74 6.16 3.32 19.23
N GLU A 75 5.74 2.53 20.20
CA GLU A 75 6.15 1.14 20.36
C GLU A 75 5.06 0.21 19.84
N TYR A 76 5.47 -0.85 19.14
CA TYR A 76 4.56 -1.91 18.72
C TYR A 76 4.38 -2.92 19.87
N LEU A 77 3.17 -2.97 20.44
CA LEU A 77 2.86 -3.82 21.61
C LEU A 77 2.43 -5.25 21.23
N HIS A 78 2.83 -5.71 20.04
CA HIS A 78 2.36 -6.94 19.39
C HIS A 78 0.85 -6.96 19.08
N GLY A 79 0.47 -7.63 18.00
CA GLY A 79 -0.90 -7.60 17.52
C GLY A 79 -1.06 -8.07 16.09
N LYS A 80 -2.26 -7.89 15.54
CA LYS A 80 -2.48 -7.94 14.10
C LYS A 80 -2.26 -6.56 13.51
N VAL A 81 -1.75 -6.50 12.29
CA VAL A 81 -1.55 -5.26 11.55
C VAL A 81 -2.23 -5.38 10.19
N THR A 82 -3.05 -4.40 9.84
CA THR A 82 -3.52 -4.21 8.48
C THR A 82 -2.81 -3.01 7.87
N LEU A 83 -2.00 -3.23 6.84
CA LEU A 83 -1.27 -2.20 6.11
C LEU A 83 -1.97 -1.90 4.79
N ALA A 84 -2.49 -0.68 4.67
CA ALA A 84 -3.08 -0.15 3.44
C ALA A 84 -2.02 0.61 2.65
N ILE A 85 -1.66 0.14 1.45
CA ILE A 85 -0.65 0.76 0.60
C ILE A 85 -1.31 1.51 -0.54
N HIS A 86 -1.06 2.82 -0.64
CA HIS A 86 -1.61 3.68 -1.67
C HIS A 86 -0.68 3.75 -2.89
N THR A 87 -0.60 2.64 -3.63
CA THR A 87 0.05 2.55 -4.96
C THR A 87 -0.51 1.32 -5.69
N PRO A 88 -0.46 1.27 -7.03
CA PRO A 88 -0.71 0.02 -7.74
C PRO A 88 0.18 -1.12 -7.20
N LEU A 89 -0.42 -2.21 -6.74
CA LEU A 89 0.30 -3.42 -6.30
C LEU A 89 0.36 -4.51 -7.39
N GLY A 90 0.17 -4.10 -8.63
CA GLY A 90 0.35 -4.94 -9.81
C GLY A 90 0.40 -4.10 -11.09
N PHE A 91 0.69 -4.77 -12.20
CA PHE A 91 0.60 -4.20 -13.53
C PHE A 91 -0.52 -4.86 -14.33
N SER A 92 -0.98 -4.17 -15.38
CA SER A 92 -2.05 -4.66 -16.24
C SER A 92 -1.67 -5.98 -16.92
N ASP A 93 -2.68 -6.80 -17.16
CA ASP A 93 -2.52 -8.12 -17.78
C ASP A 93 -1.96 -7.99 -19.19
N GLY A 94 -2.35 -6.94 -19.92
CA GLY A 94 -1.77 -6.62 -21.22
C GLY A 94 -0.28 -6.32 -21.12
N PHE A 95 0.16 -5.52 -20.14
CA PHE A 95 1.59 -5.27 -19.96
C PHE A 95 2.37 -6.53 -19.59
N ARG A 96 1.83 -7.35 -18.68
CA ARG A 96 2.46 -8.63 -18.30
C ARG A 96 2.60 -9.57 -19.49
N THR A 97 1.54 -9.68 -20.29
CA THR A 97 1.51 -10.45 -21.54
C THR A 97 2.52 -9.90 -22.57
N LEU A 98 2.67 -8.58 -22.65
CA LEU A 98 3.66 -7.92 -23.50
C LEU A 98 5.10 -8.24 -23.09
N LEU A 99 5.39 -8.32 -21.79
CA LEU A 99 6.70 -8.77 -21.30
C LEU A 99 7.03 -10.21 -21.70
N ASP A 100 6.02 -11.04 -21.90
CA ASP A 100 6.15 -12.41 -22.43
C ASP A 100 6.25 -12.46 -23.97
N GLY A 101 6.36 -11.30 -24.64
CA GLY A 101 6.48 -11.18 -26.09
C GLY A 101 5.18 -11.37 -26.87
N LYS A 102 4.03 -11.33 -26.19
CA LYS A 102 2.70 -11.44 -26.80
C LYS A 102 2.05 -10.07 -26.92
N TYR A 103 1.17 -9.88 -27.90
CA TYR A 103 0.44 -8.62 -28.09
C TYR A 103 -1.08 -8.85 -28.09
N ILE A 104 -1.81 -7.77 -27.85
CA ILE A 104 -3.26 -7.67 -27.89
C ILE A 104 -3.63 -6.89 -29.16
N ASP A 105 -4.51 -7.48 -29.97
CA ASP A 105 -5.12 -6.87 -31.15
C ASP A 105 -6.26 -5.90 -30.78
N GLY A 106 -6.44 -4.85 -31.59
CA GLY A 106 -7.58 -3.92 -31.50
C GLY A 106 -7.21 -2.48 -31.16
N GLU A 107 -8.23 -1.62 -31.10
CA GLU A 107 -8.06 -0.23 -30.69
C GLU A 107 -7.72 -0.13 -29.21
N THR A 108 -6.93 0.88 -28.86
CA THR A 108 -6.52 1.16 -27.47
C THR A 108 -6.96 2.57 -27.05
N PRO A 109 -8.26 2.79 -26.78
CA PRO A 109 -8.74 4.05 -26.23
C PRO A 109 -7.98 4.39 -24.95
N SER A 110 -7.69 5.68 -24.71
CA SER A 110 -6.72 6.08 -23.68
C SER A 110 -6.92 5.37 -22.34
N ALA A 111 -8.09 5.52 -21.70
CA ALA A 111 -8.38 4.94 -20.38
C ALA A 111 -8.74 3.44 -20.41
N LEU A 112 -8.91 2.84 -21.59
CA LEU A 112 -9.20 1.42 -21.79
C LEU A 112 -8.00 0.66 -22.37
N ASN A 113 -6.83 1.30 -22.46
CA ASN A 113 -5.64 0.68 -23.02
C ASN A 113 -5.18 -0.46 -22.08
N PRO A 114 -5.22 -1.73 -22.52
CA PRO A 114 -4.94 -2.89 -21.68
C PRO A 114 -3.46 -3.02 -21.29
N TYR A 115 -2.56 -2.30 -21.96
CA TYR A 115 -1.16 -2.21 -21.56
C TYR A 115 -0.92 -1.18 -20.46
N LEU A 116 -1.78 -0.17 -20.33
CA LEU A 116 -1.55 0.94 -19.41
C LEU A 116 -2.37 0.79 -18.13
N PHE A 117 -3.65 0.41 -18.24
CA PHE A 117 -4.61 0.40 -17.15
C PHE A 117 -5.02 -1.02 -16.79
N ARG A 118 -5.09 -1.36 -15.49
CA ARG A 118 -5.64 -2.64 -15.02
C ARG A 118 -7.16 -2.56 -14.98
N GLU A 119 -7.80 -3.70 -14.79
CA GLU A 119 -9.26 -3.81 -14.65
C GLU A 119 -9.82 -2.81 -13.63
N THR A 120 -9.17 -2.62 -12.48
CA THR A 120 -9.62 -1.66 -11.46
C THR A 120 -9.62 -0.22 -11.96
N GLU A 121 -8.58 0.21 -12.69
CA GLU A 121 -8.54 1.55 -13.28
C GLU A 121 -9.56 1.69 -14.42
N GLN A 122 -9.70 0.69 -15.28
CA GLN A 122 -10.67 0.70 -16.38
C GLN A 122 -12.11 0.75 -15.85
N PHE A 123 -12.42 0.01 -14.79
CA PHE A 123 -13.71 0.03 -14.11
C PHE A 123 -14.05 1.43 -13.59
N LEU A 124 -13.12 2.08 -12.90
CA LEU A 124 -13.31 3.45 -12.41
C LEU A 124 -13.41 4.47 -13.56
N ALA A 125 -12.64 4.29 -14.63
CA ALA A 125 -12.74 5.12 -15.83
C ALA A 125 -14.12 5.00 -16.50
N GLY A 126 -14.69 3.80 -16.55
CA GLY A 126 -16.06 3.58 -17.00
C GLY A 126 -17.12 4.30 -16.16
N TRP A 127 -16.79 4.65 -14.92
CA TRP A 127 -17.63 5.44 -14.00
C TRP A 127 -17.34 6.95 -14.06
N GLY A 128 -16.48 7.39 -14.98
CA GLY A 128 -16.13 8.80 -15.16
C GLY A 128 -15.00 9.31 -14.28
N TYR A 129 -14.34 8.44 -13.51
CA TYR A 129 -13.12 8.81 -12.79
C TYR A 129 -11.89 8.80 -13.71
N THR A 130 -10.81 9.44 -13.28
CA THR A 130 -9.55 9.51 -14.03
C THR A 130 -8.42 8.90 -13.20
N PRO A 131 -8.40 7.57 -12.96
CA PRO A 131 -7.32 6.95 -12.22
C PRO A 131 -6.00 7.04 -13.00
N LEU A 132 -4.89 7.08 -12.27
CA LEU A 132 -3.55 7.05 -12.86
C LEU A 132 -3.13 5.62 -13.19
N SER A 133 -2.31 5.46 -14.22
CA SER A 133 -1.70 4.20 -14.60
C SER A 133 -0.24 4.15 -14.13
N SER A 134 0.22 3.00 -13.64
CA SER A 134 1.63 2.79 -13.26
C SER A 134 2.64 3.01 -14.38
N ILE A 135 2.23 2.74 -15.63
CA ILE A 135 3.07 2.91 -16.82
C ILE A 135 2.97 4.35 -17.35
N LYS A 136 1.78 4.76 -17.78
CA LYS A 136 1.50 6.09 -18.37
C LYS A 136 1.88 7.26 -17.46
N ASP A 137 1.51 7.21 -16.18
CA ASP A 137 1.63 8.35 -15.27
C ASP A 137 2.88 8.27 -14.39
N MET A 138 3.83 7.42 -14.77
CA MET A 138 5.17 7.32 -14.18
C MET A 138 5.20 7.00 -12.68
N ILE A 139 4.15 6.36 -12.15
CA ILE A 139 4.10 5.89 -10.75
C ILE A 139 4.68 4.48 -10.55
N GLY A 140 5.46 3.98 -11.52
CA GLY A 140 6.10 2.66 -11.46
C GLY A 140 7.15 2.52 -10.34
N SER A 141 7.78 3.61 -9.92
CA SER A 141 8.71 3.58 -8.78
C SER A 141 7.99 3.24 -7.47
N GLN A 142 6.81 3.83 -7.27
CA GLN A 142 5.94 3.56 -6.14
C GLN A 142 5.41 2.13 -6.21
N ALA A 143 4.89 1.73 -7.39
CA ALA A 143 4.33 0.40 -7.59
C ALA A 143 5.34 -0.70 -7.26
N THR A 144 6.56 -0.61 -7.80
CA THR A 144 7.62 -1.61 -7.54
C THR A 144 8.04 -1.67 -6.08
N LYS A 145 8.05 -0.54 -5.36
CA LYS A 145 8.35 -0.51 -3.92
C LYS A 145 7.24 -1.14 -3.09
N GLY A 146 5.97 -0.84 -3.37
CA GLY A 146 4.83 -1.50 -2.74
C GLY A 146 4.84 -3.02 -2.99
N MET A 147 5.02 -3.42 -4.25
CA MET A 147 5.11 -4.83 -4.64
C MET A 147 6.26 -5.56 -3.95
N HIS A 148 7.42 -4.90 -3.76
CA HIS A 148 8.54 -5.47 -3.01
C HIS A 148 8.16 -5.73 -1.54
N VAL A 149 7.48 -4.79 -0.89
CA VAL A 149 7.01 -4.97 0.50
C VAL A 149 6.04 -6.14 0.60
N VAL A 150 5.09 -6.26 -0.32
CA VAL A 150 4.17 -7.40 -0.39
C VAL A 150 4.95 -8.71 -0.53
N ALA A 151 5.81 -8.81 -1.54
CA ALA A 151 6.56 -10.04 -1.80
C ALA A 151 7.48 -10.45 -0.63
N LYS A 152 8.01 -9.47 0.12
CA LYS A 152 8.95 -9.72 1.21
C LYS A 152 8.28 -10.05 2.55
N PHE A 153 7.13 -9.44 2.85
CA PHE A 153 6.54 -9.49 4.20
C PHE A 153 5.12 -10.05 4.26
N ALA A 154 4.44 -10.24 3.12
CA ALA A 154 3.12 -10.86 3.08
C ALA A 154 2.88 -11.51 1.70
N ALA A 155 3.58 -12.60 1.41
CA ALA A 155 3.60 -13.16 0.05
C ALA A 155 2.33 -13.94 -0.33
N ASN A 156 1.55 -14.44 0.65
CA ASN A 156 0.38 -15.25 0.34
C ASN A 156 -0.78 -14.37 -0.10
N ILE A 157 -1.29 -14.64 -1.30
CA ILE A 157 -2.48 -13.98 -1.84
C ILE A 157 -3.71 -14.59 -1.16
N LEU A 158 -4.46 -13.79 -0.41
CA LEU A 158 -5.72 -14.23 0.17
C LEU A 158 -6.88 -14.04 -0.82
N GLN A 159 -6.90 -12.89 -1.49
CA GLN A 159 -7.82 -12.55 -2.58
C GLN A 159 -7.25 -11.38 -3.38
N THR A 160 -7.86 -11.01 -4.50
CA THR A 160 -7.43 -9.85 -5.29
C THR A 160 -7.35 -8.60 -4.42
N GLY A 161 -6.18 -7.94 -4.42
CA GLY A 161 -5.92 -6.73 -3.63
C GLY A 161 -5.69 -6.98 -2.13
N VAL A 162 -5.62 -8.24 -1.67
CA VAL A 162 -5.37 -8.59 -0.26
C VAL A 162 -4.35 -9.72 -0.15
N TRP A 163 -3.29 -9.45 0.59
CA TRP A 163 -2.24 -10.41 0.92
C TRP A 163 -2.13 -10.59 2.43
N GLN A 164 -1.70 -11.78 2.87
CA GLN A 164 -1.60 -12.09 4.29
C GLN A 164 -0.43 -13.02 4.59
N ASP A 165 0.33 -12.69 5.62
CA ASP A 165 1.23 -13.64 6.27
C ASP A 165 1.30 -13.35 7.77
N GLU A 166 1.31 -14.41 8.58
CA GLU A 166 1.25 -14.38 10.05
C GLU A 166 0.28 -13.30 10.60
N ASN A 167 0.84 -12.21 11.14
CA ASN A 167 0.14 -11.10 11.78
C ASN A 167 -0.08 -9.88 10.87
N LEU A 168 0.35 -9.92 9.61
CA LEU A 168 0.31 -8.80 8.67
C LEU A 168 -0.67 -9.13 7.56
N THR A 169 -1.66 -8.25 7.38
CA THR A 169 -2.52 -8.21 6.21
C THR A 169 -2.18 -6.96 5.43
N ILE A 170 -1.88 -7.09 4.14
CA ILE A 170 -1.68 -5.94 3.24
C ILE A 170 -2.90 -5.82 2.35
N ILE A 171 -3.42 -4.61 2.22
CA ILE A 171 -4.47 -4.28 1.26
C ILE A 171 -3.97 -3.23 0.27
N GLU A 172 -4.35 -3.41 -0.99
CA GLU A 172 -4.18 -2.37 -1.99
C GLU A 172 -5.22 -1.27 -1.77
N ALA A 173 -4.78 -0.06 -1.43
CA ALA A 173 -5.65 1.09 -1.23
C ALA A 173 -5.76 1.99 -2.48
N TYR A 174 -5.19 1.56 -3.60
CA TYR A 174 -5.18 2.28 -4.87
C TYR A 174 -5.88 1.49 -5.98
N PRO A 175 -6.58 2.14 -6.91
CA PRO A 175 -7.11 3.50 -6.83
C PRO A 175 -8.35 3.56 -5.92
N SER A 176 -8.49 4.63 -5.12
CA SER A 176 -9.68 4.84 -4.29
C SER A 176 -10.40 6.15 -4.67
N PRO A 177 -11.68 6.12 -5.07
CA PRO A 177 -12.47 7.34 -5.35
C PRO A 177 -12.94 8.05 -4.06
N CYS A 178 -12.36 7.72 -2.90
CA CYS A 178 -12.90 8.09 -1.58
C CYS A 178 -12.59 9.52 -1.13
N ALA A 179 -11.82 10.30 -1.92
CA ALA A 179 -11.42 11.66 -1.57
C ALA A 179 -12.59 12.59 -1.23
N TYR A 180 -13.78 12.32 -1.79
CA TYR A 180 -15.02 13.08 -1.55
C TYR A 180 -16.06 12.31 -0.73
N SER A 181 -15.69 11.21 -0.08
CA SER A 181 -16.61 10.47 0.79
C SER A 181 -16.87 11.23 2.09
N GLU A 182 -18.09 11.12 2.62
CA GLU A 182 -18.46 11.73 3.91
C GLU A 182 -17.56 11.26 5.06
N VAL A 183 -17.11 10.01 5.01
CA VAL A 183 -16.20 9.42 5.98
C VAL A 183 -14.86 10.17 5.99
N ILE A 184 -14.22 10.35 4.83
CA ILE A 184 -12.95 11.11 4.75
C ILE A 184 -13.14 12.56 5.18
N PHE A 185 -14.25 13.20 4.81
CA PHE A 185 -14.55 14.55 5.26
C PHE A 185 -14.69 14.67 6.78
N SER A 186 -15.26 13.65 7.44
CA SER A 186 -15.42 13.62 8.90
C SER A 186 -14.09 13.44 9.65
N MET A 187 -13.08 12.81 9.04
CA MET A 187 -11.76 12.56 9.63
C MET A 187 -10.80 13.76 9.53
N GLN A 188 -11.13 14.79 8.74
CA GLN A 188 -10.30 15.99 8.56
C GLN A 188 -10.59 17.09 9.61
N LYS A 189 -11.56 16.88 10.49
CA LYS A 189 -11.98 17.82 11.54
C LYS A 189 -11.41 17.42 12.89
#